data_AF-A0AA37WUQ0-F1
#
_entry.id   AF-A0AA37WUQ0-F1
#
_cell.length_a   1.000
_cell.length_b   1.000
_cell.length_c   1.000
_cell.angle_alpha   90.00
_cell.angle_beta   90.00
_cell.angle_gamma   90.00
#
_symmetry.space_group_name_H-M   'P 1'
#
loop_
_entity.id
_entity.type
_entity.pdbx_description
1 polymer ?
#
loop_
_entity_poly.entity_id
_entity_poly.type
_entity_poly.pdbx_seq_one_letter_code
_entity_poly.pdbx_strand_id
1 'polypeptide(L)' 'MTPADLDKRAELTVWPKRAPGHSAEGRPFATLREALAAAARAIESEDAQPWIITEAGDILSPRWIRANTLSRALQ' A
#
# COMPACT_ATOMS: atom_id res chain seq x y z
N MET A 1 13.45 5.83 1.50
CA MET A 1 12.55 5.83 2.67
C MET A 1 13.34 5.62 3.94
N THR A 2 13.24 6.57 4.86
CA THR A 2 13.82 6.56 6.20
C THR A 2 12.80 6.01 7.21
N PRO A 3 13.21 5.62 8.43
CA PRO A 3 12.26 5.20 9.47
C PRO A 3 11.19 6.25 9.78
N ALA A 4 11.53 7.54 9.73
CA ALA A 4 10.60 8.64 9.98
C ALA A 4 9.50 8.76 8.92
N ASP A 5 9.73 8.26 7.70
CA ASP A 5 8.71 8.28 6.64
C ASP A 5 7.56 7.29 6.92
N LEU A 6 7.78 6.31 7.79
CA LEU A 6 6.74 5.34 8.18
C LEU A 6 5.60 5.99 8.97
N ASP A 7 5.88 7.09 9.66
CA ASP A 7 4.94 7.79 10.52
C ASP A 7 4.32 9.02 9.84
N LYS A 8 4.63 9.24 8.55
CA LYS A 8 4.04 10.28 7.69
C LYS A 8 2.81 9.78 6.97
N ARG A 9 1.98 10.68 6.44
CA ARG A 9 0.75 10.31 5.73
C ARG A 9 1.04 9.49 4.48
N ALA A 10 0.04 8.71 4.09
CA ALA A 10 0.07 7.95 2.86
C ALA A 10 -1.35 7.74 2.34
N GLU A 11 -1.46 7.52 1.04
CA GLU A 11 -2.72 7.19 0.38
C GLU A 11 -2.60 5.81 -0.25
N LEU A 12 -3.58 4.94 0.02
CA LEU A 12 -3.66 3.59 -0.51
C LEU A 12 -4.79 3.51 -1.53
N THR A 13 -4.48 3.10 -2.74
CA THR A 13 -5.47 2.76 -3.77
C THR A 13 -5.42 1.25 -4.03
N VAL A 14 -6.57 0.57 -3.97
CA VAL A 14 -6.65 -0.87 -4.21
C VAL A 14 -7.39 -1.12 -5.52
N TRP A 15 -6.66 -1.60 -6.53
CA TRP A 15 -7.22 -1.87 -7.84
C TRP A 15 -7.63 -3.35 -7.98
N PRO A 16 -8.77 -3.66 -8.60
CA PRO A 16 -9.10 -5.04 -8.93
C PRO A 16 -8.22 -5.56 -10.08
N LYS A 17 -7.69 -6.79 -9.97
CA LYS A 17 -6.90 -7.45 -11.03
C LYS A 17 -7.76 -7.82 -12.24
N ARG A 18 -8.97 -8.32 -12.00
CA ARG A 18 -9.84 -8.90 -13.04
C ARG A 18 -10.84 -7.91 -13.63
N ALA A 19 -10.87 -6.66 -13.16
CA ALA A 19 -11.79 -5.64 -13.63
C ALA A 19 -11.08 -4.30 -13.95
N PRO A 20 -10.13 -4.29 -14.90
CA PRO A 20 -9.51 -3.06 -15.37
C PRO A 20 -10.57 -2.19 -16.05
N GLY A 21 -11.02 -1.13 -15.38
CA GLY A 21 -12.14 -0.28 -15.82
C GLY A 21 -12.94 0.31 -14.65
N HIS A 22 -12.84 -0.29 -13.46
CA HIS A 22 -13.34 0.34 -12.25
C HIS A 22 -12.35 1.40 -11.75
N SER A 23 -12.86 2.61 -11.50
CA SER A 23 -12.14 3.61 -10.71
C SER A 23 -11.95 3.06 -9.30
N ALA A 24 -10.70 2.92 -8.86
CA ALA A 24 -10.37 2.66 -7.47
C ALA A 24 -10.16 4.00 -6.77
N GLU A 25 -10.88 4.23 -5.67
CA GLU A 25 -10.68 5.42 -4.86
C GLU A 25 -9.46 5.27 -3.96
N GLY A 26 -8.70 6.35 -3.84
CA GLY A 26 -7.61 6.44 -2.89
C GLY A 26 -8.14 6.65 -1.47
N ARG A 27 -7.68 5.81 -0.55
CA ARG A 27 -7.99 5.90 0.87
C ARG A 27 -6.82 6.54 1.60
N PRO A 28 -6.99 7.73 2.20
CA PRO A 28 -5.94 8.35 2.99
C PRO A 28 -5.75 7.64 4.33
N PHE A 29 -4.51 7.59 4.79
CA PHE A 29 -4.09 7.08 6.10
C PHE A 29 -3.24 8.12 6.82
N ALA A 30 -3.32 8.13 8.16
CA ALA A 30 -2.53 9.04 8.97
C ALA A 30 -1.04 8.68 8.93
N THR A 31 -0.73 7.39 8.79
CA THR A 31 0.65 6.89 8.70
C THR A 31 0.84 5.90 7.55
N LEU A 32 2.06 5.85 7.02
CA LEU A 32 2.47 4.86 6.04
C LEU A 32 2.46 3.43 6.62
N ARG A 33 2.69 3.25 7.93
CA ARG A 33 2.52 1.94 8.58
C ARG A 33 1.09 1.43 8.44
N GLU A 34 0.09 2.26 8.68
CA GLU A 34 -1.32 1.87 8.55
C GLU A 34 -1.66 1.52 7.10
N ALA A 35 -1.20 2.33 6.14
CA ALA A 35 -1.39 2.06 4.72
C ALA A 35 -0.73 0.72 4.31
N LEU A 36 0.49 0.44 4.77
CA LEU A 36 1.18 -0.83 4.51
C LEU A 36 0.46 -2.03 5.13
N ALA A 37 -0.06 -1.90 6.35
CA ALA A 37 -0.84 -2.95 7.00
C ALA A 37 -2.13 -3.26 6.24
N ALA A 38 -2.85 -2.22 5.78
CA ALA A 38 -4.04 -2.37 4.96
C ALA A 38 -3.72 -2.97 3.59
N ALA A 39 -2.62 -2.55 2.96
CA ALA A 39 -2.16 -3.09 1.68
C ALA A 39 -1.74 -4.56 1.79
N ALA A 40 -1.08 -4.96 2.87
CA ALA A 40 -0.71 -6.35 3.12
C ALA A 40 -1.94 -7.26 3.19
N ARG A 41 -3.00 -6.83 3.90
CA ARG A 41 -4.29 -7.54 3.92
C ARG A 41 -4.95 -7.59 2.55
N ALA A 42 -4.88 -6.50 1.79
CA ALA A 42 -5.41 -6.49 0.43
C ALA A 42 -4.67 -7.49 -0.48
N ILE A 43 -3.35 -7.64 -0.34
CA ILE A 43 -2.54 -8.59 -1.12
C ILE A 43 -2.98 -10.05 -0.93
N GLU A 44 -3.54 -10.41 0.23
CA GLU A 44 -4.08 -11.76 0.49
C GLU A 44 -5.28 -12.06 -0.39
N SER A 45 -6.00 -11.04 -0.85
CA SER A 45 -7.01 -11.19 -1.89
C SER A 45 -6.33 -11.39 -3.25
N GLU A 46 -6.60 -12.52 -3.90
CA GLU A 46 -6.07 -12.83 -5.24
C GLU A 46 -6.39 -11.75 -6.27
N ASP A 47 -7.44 -10.96 -6.04
CA ASP A 47 -7.99 -10.01 -6.99
C ASP A 47 -7.65 -8.56 -6.70
N ALA A 48 -6.76 -8.29 -5.74
CA ALA A 48 -6.40 -6.92 -5.39
C ALA A 48 -4.94 -6.57 -5.79
N GLN A 49 -4.77 -5.32 -6.22
CA GLN A 49 -3.48 -4.69 -6.48
C GLN A 49 -3.41 -3.39 -5.68
N PRO A 50 -2.83 -3.42 -4.47
CA PRO A 50 -2.65 -2.21 -3.68
C PRO A 50 -1.45 -1.40 -4.17
N TRP A 51 -1.65 -0.10 -4.27
CA TRP A 51 -0.64 0.91 -4.56
C TRP A 51 -0.66 1.95 -3.45
N ILE A 52 0.51 2.36 -2.97
CA ILE A 52 0.59 3.42 -1.96
C ILE A 52 1.34 4.61 -2.54
N ILE A 53 0.82 5.80 -2.34
CA ILE A 53 1.53 7.06 -2.55
C ILE A 53 1.89 7.62 -1.18
N THR A 54 3.18 7.86 -0.91
CA THR A 54 3.64 8.44 0.35
C THR A 54 3.51 9.96 0.33
N GLU A 55 3.53 10.60 1.50
CA GLU A 55 3.59 12.08 1.60
C GLU A 55 4.79 12.69 0.87
N ALA A 56 5.90 11.95 0.76
CA ALA A 56 7.09 12.37 0.01
C ALA A 56 6.93 12.25 -1.52
N GLY A 57 5.81 11.70 -2.00
CA GLY A 57 5.55 11.46 -3.42
C GLY A 57 6.11 10.13 -3.95
N ASP A 58 6.61 9.24 -3.09
CA ASP A 58 7.04 7.91 -3.52
C ASP A 58 5.84 7.03 -3.86
N ILE A 59 5.96 6.24 -4.93
CA ILE A 59 4.94 5.27 -5.33
C ILE A 59 5.42 3.86 -4.98
N LEU A 60 4.71 3.20 -4.07
CA LEU A 60 4.97 1.83 -3.67
C LEU A 60 4.06 0.88 -4.44
N SER A 61 4.66 0.11 -5.34
CA SER A 61 3.94 -0.86 -6.18
C SER A 61 3.52 -2.11 -5.39
N PRO A 62 2.52 -2.88 -5.88
CA PRO A 62 2.11 -4.14 -5.26
C PRO A 62 3.27 -5.14 -5.06
N ARG A 63 4.26 -5.13 -5.97
CA ARG A 63 5.46 -5.97 -5.86
C ARG A 63 6.37 -5.51 -4.73
N TRP A 64 6.59 -4.21 -4.60
CA TRP A 64 7.38 -3.63 -3.52
C TRP A 64 6.75 -3.92 -2.17
N ILE A 65 5.43 -3.72 -2.05
CA ILE A 65 4.68 -3.96 -0.82
C ILE A 65 4.82 -5.43 -0.42
N ARG A 66 4.56 -6.38 -1.34
CA ARG A 66 4.77 -7.83 -1.09
C ARG A 66 6.16 -8.13 -0.55
N ALA A 67 7.20 -7.59 -1.18
CA ALA A 67 8.58 -7.85 -0.79
C ALA A 67 8.93 -7.27 0.60
N ASN A 68 8.25 -6.23 1.06
CA ASN A 68 8.59 -5.51 2.30
C ASN A 68 7.62 -5.75 3.45
N THR A 69 6.43 -6.30 3.21
CA THR A 69 5.45 -6.64 4.26
C THR A 69 5.44 -8.14 4.58
N LEU A 70 5.76 -9.02 3.63
CA LEU A 70 5.84 -10.47 3.88
C LEU A 70 7.21 -10.89 4.41
N SER A 71 8.29 -10.28 3.91
CA SER A 71 9.67 -10.57 4.35
C SER A 71 10.00 -9.95 5.71
N ARG A 72 9.15 -9.06 6.19
CA ARG A 72 9.36 -8.26 7.38
C ARG A 72 8.04 -8.24 8.15
N ALA A 73 7.78 -9.30 8.92
CA ALA A 73 6.99 -9.13 10.13
C ALA A 73 7.67 -7.97 10.88
N LEU A 74 7.01 -6.81 10.87
CA LEU A 74 7.56 -5.53 11.29
C LEU A 74 8.03 -5.61 12.74
N GLN A 75 9.31 -5.93 12.93
CA GLN A 75 10.09 -5.66 14.14
C GLN A 75 10.72 -4.27 14.04
#